data_AF-A0A349TX17-F1
#
_entry.id   AF-A0A349TX17-F1
#
_cell.length_a   1.000
_cell.length_b   1.000
_cell.length_c   1.000
_cell.angle_alpha   90.00
_cell.angle_beta   90.00
_cell.angle_gamma   90.00
#
_symmetry.space_group_name_H-M   'P 1'
#
loop_
_entity.id
_entity.type
_entity.pdbx_description
1 polymer ?
#
loop_
_entity_poly.entity_id
_entity_poly.type
_entity_poly.pdbx_seq_one_letter_code
_entity_poly.pdbx_strand_id
1 'polypeptide(L)'
;MHTHASCTSLLCEPSLWQARHSPIVIAQITPEGERRKQSCQRRLLDARLWNSLTPQQQANAMRIDRAFRVMSRGMGLRLSSFMQSFGSGSHENERDAETIATYFAWNRQVQKANLSHAAAMDIVVYGRSCREVDALRRKRKGWARENLGQALDLWR
;
A
#
# COMPACT_ATOMS: atom_id res chain seq x y z
N MET A 1 26.59 46.96 25.04
CA MET A 1 25.58 46.83 23.98
C MET A 1 25.72 45.45 23.36
N HIS A 2 24.95 44.47 23.84
CA HIS A 2 24.99 43.11 23.32
C HIS A 2 23.80 42.89 22.37
N THR A 3 24.10 42.80 21.07
CA THR A 3 23.16 42.38 20.03
C THR A 3 22.88 40.89 20.18
N HIS A 4 21.71 40.55 20.73
CA HIS A 4 21.16 39.20 20.66
C HIS A 4 20.77 38.89 19.22
N ALA A 5 21.52 38.01 18.57
CA ALA A 5 21.12 37.40 17.31
C ALA A 5 19.98 36.41 17.60
N SER A 6 18.75 36.82 17.31
CA SER A 6 17.59 35.95 17.31
C SER A 6 17.77 34.89 16.22
N CYS A 7 18.21 33.70 16.63
CA CYS A 7 18.21 32.51 15.80
C CYS A 7 16.75 32.16 15.52
N THR A 8 16.20 32.67 14.40
CA THR A 8 14.91 32.28 13.89
C THR A 8 15.04 30.84 13.42
N SER A 9 14.74 29.89 14.32
CA SER A 9 14.47 28.52 13.95
C SER A 9 13.31 28.55 12.96
N LEU A 10 13.64 28.56 11.67
CA LEU A 10 12.72 28.22 10.60
C LEU A 10 12.19 26.82 10.96
N LEU A 11 11.02 26.80 11.59
CA LEU A 11 10.19 25.62 11.75
C LEU A 11 9.88 25.16 10.33
N CYS A 12 10.78 24.35 9.78
CA CYS A 12 10.59 23.67 8.53
C CYS A 12 9.37 22.78 8.77
N GLU A 13 8.23 23.22 8.24
CA GLU A 13 6.99 22.49 8.34
C GLU A 13 7.27 21.03 7.93
N PRO A 14 6.91 20.02 8.73
CA PRO A 14 7.28 18.63 8.45
C PRO A 14 6.92 18.17 7.03
N SER A 15 5.83 18.71 6.47
CA SER A 15 5.38 18.54 5.09
C SER A 15 6.39 19.04 4.04
N LEU A 16 7.03 20.19 4.26
CA LEU A 16 8.04 20.79 3.37
C LEU A 16 9.36 20.02 3.40
N TRP A 17 9.79 19.55 4.57
CA TRP A 17 10.95 18.65 4.68
C TRP A 17 10.69 17.34 3.92
N GLN A 18 9.49 16.77 4.11
CA GLN A 18 9.11 15.52 3.47
C GLN A 18 8.96 15.66 1.94
N ALA A 19 8.42 16.77 1.44
CA ALA A 19 8.33 17.05 0.01
C ALA A 19 9.71 17.22 -0.66
N ARG A 20 10.69 17.76 0.07
CA ARG A 20 12.06 17.96 -0.43
C ARG A 20 12.85 16.64 -0.53
N HIS A 21 12.59 15.70 0.38
CA HIS A 21 13.26 14.40 0.43
C HIS A 21 12.48 13.26 -0.24
N SER A 22 11.17 13.43 -0.45
CA SER A 22 10.30 12.47 -1.11
C SER A 22 9.26 13.22 -1.97
N PRO A 23 9.68 13.77 -3.12
CA PRO A 23 8.82 14.61 -3.94
C PRO A 23 7.55 13.85 -4.34
N ILE A 24 6.40 14.50 -4.18
CA ILE A 24 5.10 13.96 -4.53
C ILE A 24 4.83 14.30 -6.00
N VAL A 25 4.40 13.30 -6.76
CA VAL A 25 3.97 13.45 -8.15
C VAL A 25 2.55 12.95 -8.32
N ILE A 26 1.86 13.50 -9.31
CA ILE A 26 0.55 13.02 -9.71
C ILE A 26 0.77 11.76 -10.56
N ALA A 27 0.36 10.60 -10.04
CA ALA A 27 0.28 9.37 -10.79
C ALA A 27 -1.11 9.26 -11.43
N GLN A 28 -1.16 9.03 -12.74
CA GLN A 28 -2.40 8.71 -13.44
C GLN A 28 -2.64 7.20 -13.35
N ILE A 29 -3.78 6.82 -12.79
CA ILE A 29 -4.25 5.43 -12.76
C ILE A 29 -5.40 5.34 -13.75
N THR A 30 -5.35 4.34 -14.63
CA THR A 30 -6.46 3.99 -15.50
C THR A 30 -6.99 2.63 -15.02
N PRO A 31 -8.05 2.60 -14.19
CA PRO A 31 -8.65 1.34 -13.79
C PRO A 31 -9.20 0.61 -15.02
N GLU A 32 -9.00 -0.70 -15.06
CA GLU A 32 -9.38 -1.56 -16.17
C GLU A 32 -10.90 -1.46 -16.43
N GLY A 33 -11.28 -1.10 -17.66
CA GLY A 33 -12.68 -0.94 -18.08
C GLY A 33 -13.26 0.47 -17.96
N GLU A 34 -12.54 1.44 -17.37
CA GLU A 34 -13.02 2.83 -17.27
C GLU A 34 -12.30 3.78 -18.23
N ARG A 35 -13.05 4.66 -18.91
CA ARG A 35 -12.49 5.77 -19.72
C ARG A 35 -11.96 6.93 -18.86
N ARG A 36 -12.24 6.94 -17.56
CA ARG A 36 -11.85 8.03 -16.67
C ARG A 36 -10.45 7.78 -16.10
N LYS A 37 -9.57 8.75 -16.32
CA LYS A 37 -8.25 8.79 -15.68
C LYS A 37 -8.43 9.29 -14.25
N GLN A 38 -8.02 8.50 -13.26
CA GLN A 38 -7.99 8.93 -11.88
C GLN A 38 -6.58 9.44 -11.54
N SER A 39 -6.47 10.67 -11.05
CA SER A 39 -5.22 11.22 -10.55
C SER A 39 -5.10 10.98 -9.05
N CYS A 40 -4.00 10.38 -8.60
CA CYS A 40 -3.65 10.31 -7.17
C CYS A 40 -2.26 10.90 -6.94
N GLN A 41 -2.07 11.55 -5.80
CA GLN A 41 -0.76 12.00 -5.36
C GLN A 41 0.01 10.82 -4.76
N ARG A 42 1.21 10.55 -5.28
CA ARG A 42 2.11 9.49 -4.78
C ARG A 42 3.54 10.02 -4.71
N ARG A 43 4.40 9.43 -3.87
CA ARG A 43 5.83 9.77 -3.89
C ARG A 43 6.44 9.38 -5.24
N LEU A 44 7.40 10.15 -5.74
CA LEU A 44 8.04 9.96 -7.06
C LEU A 44 8.63 8.56 -7.22
N LEU A 45 9.23 8.01 -6.17
CA LEU A 45 9.78 6.66 -6.17
C LEU A 45 8.67 5.61 -6.32
N ASP A 46 7.55 5.80 -5.65
CA ASP A 46 6.37 4.93 -5.75
C ASP A 46 5.77 5.01 -7.15
N ALA A 47 5.73 6.21 -7.75
CA ALA A 47 5.24 6.40 -9.11
C ALA A 47 6.09 5.66 -10.15
N ARG A 48 7.43 5.62 -10.00
CA ARG A 48 8.31 4.86 -10.90
C ARG A 48 8.09 3.36 -10.78
N LEU A 49 7.94 2.84 -9.56
CA LEU A 49 7.60 1.44 -9.36
C LEU A 49 6.24 1.12 -9.98
N TRP A 50 5.23 1.93 -9.69
CA TRP A 50 3.86 1.77 -10.17
C TRP A 50 3.78 1.77 -11.71
N ASN A 51 4.44 2.74 -12.36
CA ASN A 51 4.50 2.84 -13.82
C ASN A 51 5.22 1.65 -14.47
N SER A 52 6.00 0.88 -13.70
CA SER A 52 6.67 -0.30 -14.19
C SER A 52 5.89 -1.60 -14.00
N LEU A 53 4.75 -1.54 -13.30
CA LEU A 53 3.79 -2.63 -13.19
C LEU A 53 2.84 -2.63 -14.40
N THR A 54 2.40 -3.81 -14.83
CA THR A 54 1.35 -3.92 -15.85
C THR A 54 0.02 -3.35 -15.31
N PRO A 55 -0.93 -2.93 -16.17
CA PRO A 55 -2.24 -2.48 -15.70
C PRO A 55 -2.96 -3.50 -14.81
N GLN A 56 -2.85 -4.78 -15.14
CA GLN A 56 -3.41 -5.87 -14.34
C GLN A 56 -2.73 -5.97 -12.96
N GLN A 57 -1.40 -5.88 -12.90
CA GLN A 57 -0.66 -5.86 -11.63
C GLN A 57 -1.03 -4.65 -10.75
N GLN A 58 -1.25 -3.49 -11.36
CA GLN A 58 -1.73 -2.30 -10.65
C GLN A 58 -3.13 -2.53 -10.07
N ALA A 59 -4.04 -3.09 -10.87
CA ALA A 59 -5.38 -3.44 -10.41
C ALA A 59 -5.34 -4.45 -9.25
N ASN A 60 -4.52 -5.49 -9.38
CA ASN A 60 -4.33 -6.51 -8.34
C ASN A 60 -3.74 -5.91 -7.06
N ALA A 61 -2.75 -5.00 -7.16
CA ALA A 61 -2.20 -4.31 -6.00
C ALA A 61 -3.27 -3.46 -5.28
N MET A 62 -4.15 -2.78 -6.02
CA MET A 62 -5.28 -2.04 -5.42
C MET A 62 -6.29 -2.98 -4.73
N ARG A 63 -6.57 -4.15 -5.32
CA ARG A 63 -7.45 -5.16 -4.72
C ARG A 63 -6.86 -5.73 -3.42
N ILE A 64 -5.55 -6.01 -3.41
CA ILE A 64 -4.82 -6.46 -2.21
C ILE A 64 -4.86 -5.41 -1.11
N ASP A 65 -4.55 -4.15 -1.42
CA ASP A 65 -4.61 -3.04 -0.46
C ASP A 65 -6.02 -2.90 0.13
N ARG A 66 -7.05 -2.95 -0.71
CA ARG A 66 -8.45 -2.92 -0.27
C ARG A 66 -8.77 -4.09 0.67
N ALA A 67 -8.41 -5.31 0.29
CA ALA A 67 -8.68 -6.49 1.10
C ALA A 67 -7.98 -6.43 2.47
N PHE A 68 -6.73 -5.96 2.48
CA PHE A 68 -6.01 -5.73 3.72
C PHE A 68 -6.71 -4.70 4.61
N ARG A 69 -7.13 -3.55 4.05
CA ARG A 69 -7.87 -2.54 4.82
C ARG A 69 -9.17 -3.08 5.40
N VAL A 70 -9.94 -3.85 4.63
CA VAL A 70 -11.17 -4.51 5.11
C VAL A 70 -10.85 -5.43 6.30
N MET A 71 -9.83 -6.28 6.17
CA MET A 71 -9.38 -7.17 7.25
C MET A 71 -8.88 -6.39 8.49
N SER A 72 -8.14 -5.30 8.30
CA SER A 72 -7.59 -4.49 9.38
C SER A 72 -8.62 -3.64 10.13
N ARG A 73 -9.72 -3.24 9.48
CA ARG A 73 -10.83 -2.48 10.13
C ARG A 73 -11.41 -3.23 11.33
N GLY A 74 -11.48 -4.57 11.25
CA GLY A 74 -12.00 -5.41 12.34
C GLY A 74 -11.07 -5.56 13.55
N MET A 75 -9.76 -5.25 13.40
CA MET A 75 -8.78 -5.43 14.47
C MET A 75 -8.64 -4.19 15.39
N GLY A 76 -8.99 -3.00 14.91
CA GLY A 76 -8.86 -1.75 15.68
C GLY A 76 -10.05 -1.39 16.59
N LEU A 77 -11.24 -1.95 16.34
CA LEU A 77 -12.50 -1.55 17.00
C LEU A 77 -13.08 -2.59 17.98
N ARG A 78 -12.56 -3.82 18.02
CA ARG A 78 -13.11 -4.89 18.89
C ARG A 78 -12.74 -4.77 20.37
N LEU A 79 -12.00 -3.74 20.79
CA LEU A 79 -11.77 -3.45 22.21
C LEU A 79 -12.83 -2.52 22.82
N SER A 80 -13.71 -1.88 22.03
CA SER A 80 -14.68 -0.91 22.56
C SER A 80 -16.15 -1.23 22.29
N SER A 81 -16.49 -2.25 21.51
CA SER A 81 -17.89 -2.56 21.17
C SER A 81 -18.32 -3.95 21.60
N PHE A 82 -18.48 -4.14 22.91
CA PHE A 82 -19.25 -5.27 23.46
C PHE A 82 -20.77 -4.98 23.53
N MET A 83 -21.24 -3.79 23.10
CA MET A 83 -22.63 -3.37 23.36
C MET A 83 -23.41 -2.73 22.20
N GLN A 84 -22.97 -2.85 20.95
CA GLN A 84 -23.77 -2.28 19.85
C GLN A 84 -23.92 -3.27 18.70
N SER A 85 -24.93 -4.12 18.83
CA SER A 85 -25.55 -4.85 17.72
C SER A 85 -26.15 -3.83 16.76
N PHE A 86 -25.39 -3.43 15.73
CA PHE A 86 -25.94 -2.64 14.63
C PHE A 86 -26.40 -3.56 13.51
N GLY A 87 -27.72 -3.71 13.41
CA GLY A 87 -28.37 -4.13 12.19
C GLY A 87 -28.28 -3.03 11.14
N SER A 88 -27.30 -3.12 10.25
CA SER A 88 -27.30 -2.42 8.96
C SER A 88 -26.23 -3.04 8.05
N GLY A 89 -26.65 -3.66 6.95
CA GLY A 89 -25.79 -3.96 5.80
C GLY A 89 -25.38 -5.43 5.59
N SER A 90 -26.31 -6.36 5.35
CA SER A 90 -25.93 -7.74 4.95
C SER A 90 -25.06 -7.78 3.69
N HIS A 91 -25.33 -6.91 2.71
CA HIS A 91 -24.62 -6.88 1.43
C HIS A 91 -23.18 -6.33 1.50
N GLU A 92 -22.90 -5.38 2.41
CA GLU A 92 -21.52 -4.90 2.61
C GLU A 92 -20.68 -5.99 3.30
N ASN A 93 -21.26 -6.65 4.30
CA ASN A 93 -20.62 -7.77 4.98
C ASN A 93 -20.34 -8.96 4.03
N GLU A 94 -21.25 -9.25 3.09
CA GLU A 94 -21.07 -10.31 2.09
C GLU A 94 -19.92 -10.00 1.12
N ARG A 95 -19.86 -8.76 0.59
CA ARG A 95 -18.75 -8.31 -0.29
C ARG A 95 -17.41 -8.28 0.43
N ASP A 96 -17.40 -7.90 1.70
CA ASP A 96 -16.20 -7.90 2.52
C ASP A 96 -15.75 -9.34 2.81
N ALA A 97 -16.67 -10.27 3.07
CA ALA A 97 -16.38 -11.69 3.24
C ALA A 97 -15.77 -12.31 1.98
N GLU A 98 -16.32 -12.03 0.80
CA GLU A 98 -15.77 -12.46 -0.49
C GLU A 98 -14.35 -11.90 -0.70
N THR A 99 -14.17 -10.59 -0.46
CA THR A 99 -12.87 -9.93 -0.59
C THR A 99 -11.80 -10.56 0.31
N ILE A 100 -12.17 -10.88 1.56
CA ILE A 100 -11.29 -11.56 2.52
C ILE A 100 -10.98 -13.00 2.05
N ALA A 101 -11.99 -13.74 1.56
CA ALA A 101 -11.79 -15.09 1.06
C ALA A 101 -10.81 -15.14 -0.13
N THR A 102 -10.96 -14.21 -1.09
CA THR A 102 -10.04 -14.06 -2.23
C THR A 102 -8.63 -13.74 -1.76
N TYR A 103 -8.47 -12.85 -0.78
CA TYR A 103 -7.15 -12.54 -0.22
C TYR A 103 -6.46 -13.77 0.40
N PHE A 104 -7.18 -14.59 1.17
CA PHE A 104 -6.61 -15.82 1.73
C PHE A 104 -6.30 -16.86 0.65
N ALA A 105 -7.12 -16.96 -0.40
CA ALA A 105 -6.82 -17.81 -1.55
C ALA A 105 -5.53 -17.37 -2.25
N TRP A 106 -5.36 -16.07 -2.49
CA TRP A 106 -4.14 -15.49 -3.02
C TRP A 106 -2.91 -15.76 -2.14
N ASN A 107 -3.02 -15.53 -0.82
CA ASN A 107 -1.91 -15.77 0.11
C ASN A 107 -1.44 -17.24 0.07
N ARG A 108 -2.37 -18.20 0.01
CA ARG A 108 -2.04 -19.62 -0.17
C ARG A 108 -1.29 -19.89 -1.48
N GLN A 109 -1.68 -19.24 -2.57
CA GLN A 109 -0.97 -19.36 -3.85
C GLN A 109 0.45 -18.78 -3.77
N VAL A 110 0.63 -17.61 -3.16
CA VAL A 110 1.94 -16.98 -2.92
C VAL A 110 2.84 -17.91 -2.10
N GLN A 111 2.33 -18.50 -1.03
CA GLN A 111 3.08 -19.47 -0.22
C GLN A 111 3.45 -20.72 -1.02
N LYS A 112 2.50 -21.29 -1.79
CA LYS A 112 2.75 -22.44 -2.66
C LYS A 112 3.82 -22.16 -3.73
N ALA A 113 3.92 -20.92 -4.20
CA ALA A 113 4.93 -20.47 -5.14
C ALA A 113 6.29 -20.13 -4.48
N ASN A 114 6.47 -20.38 -3.18
CA ASN A 114 7.65 -19.99 -2.40
C ASN A 114 7.98 -18.49 -2.47
N LEU A 115 6.95 -17.65 -2.64
CA LEU A 115 7.07 -16.20 -2.65
C LEU A 115 6.87 -15.63 -1.24
N SER A 116 7.52 -14.51 -0.96
CA SER A 116 7.38 -13.80 0.30
C SER A 116 6.15 -12.89 0.26
N HIS A 117 5.04 -13.38 0.82
CA HIS A 117 3.84 -12.57 1.07
C HIS A 117 4.17 -11.28 1.82
N ALA A 118 4.94 -11.39 2.91
CA ALA A 118 5.29 -10.24 3.74
C ALA A 118 6.09 -9.18 2.96
N ALA A 119 6.96 -9.56 2.02
CA ALA A 119 7.67 -8.60 1.18
C ALA A 119 6.73 -7.87 0.21
N ALA A 120 5.72 -8.55 -0.33
CA ALA A 120 4.69 -7.90 -1.15
C ALA A 120 3.87 -6.91 -0.32
N MET A 121 3.50 -7.26 0.91
CA MET A 121 2.75 -6.37 1.82
C MET A 121 3.55 -5.14 2.26
N ASP A 122 4.85 -5.31 2.56
CA ASP A 122 5.79 -4.22 2.85
C ASP A 122 5.74 -3.13 1.76
N ILE A 123 5.60 -3.54 0.50
CA ILE A 123 5.57 -2.61 -0.62
C ILE A 123 4.17 -2.06 -0.87
N VAL A 124 3.18 -2.95 -1.05
CA VAL A 124 1.82 -2.57 -1.49
C VAL A 124 1.07 -1.80 -0.41
N VAL A 125 1.13 -2.27 0.84
CA VAL A 125 0.32 -1.74 1.94
C VAL A 125 1.11 -0.72 2.75
N TYR A 126 2.36 -1.04 3.09
CA TYR A 126 3.18 -0.16 3.94
C TYR A 126 3.99 0.87 3.15
N GLY A 127 3.95 0.81 1.81
CA GLY A 127 4.59 1.81 0.95
C GLY A 127 6.11 1.82 1.05
N ARG A 128 6.75 0.72 1.44
CA ARG A 128 8.21 0.60 1.44
C ARG A 128 8.73 0.49 0.02
N SER A 129 9.90 1.06 -0.23
CA SER A 129 10.59 0.86 -1.50
C SER A 129 11.16 -0.55 -1.60
N CYS A 130 11.27 -1.11 -2.83
CA CYS A 130 11.88 -2.43 -3.03
C CYS A 130 13.31 -2.50 -2.46
N ARG A 131 14.06 -1.38 -2.49
CA ARG A 131 15.41 -1.29 -1.93
C ARG A 131 15.42 -1.45 -0.41
N GLU A 132 14.49 -0.80 0.28
CA GLU A 132 14.36 -0.96 1.74
C GLU A 132 13.96 -2.39 2.11
N VAL A 133 13.06 -3.00 1.32
CA VAL A 133 12.63 -4.39 1.54
C VAL A 133 13.77 -5.39 1.28
N ASP A 134 14.54 -5.20 0.20
CA ASP A 134 15.73 -6.00 -0.09
C ASP A 134 16.73 -5.94 1.08
N ALA A 135 17.00 -4.73 1.59
CA ALA A 135 17.93 -4.51 2.70
C ALA A 135 17.41 -5.13 4.01
N LEU A 136 16.15 -4.88 4.37
CA LEU A 136 15.52 -5.40 5.58
C LEU A 136 15.55 -6.93 5.62
N ARG A 137 15.31 -7.57 4.48
CA ARG A 137 15.24 -9.03 4.34
C ARG A 137 16.59 -9.67 3.99
N ARG A 138 17.66 -8.88 3.87
CA ARG A 138 19.01 -9.31 3.51
C ARG A 138 19.03 -10.12 2.21
N LYS A 139 18.32 -9.63 1.19
CA LYS A 139 18.23 -10.26 -0.14
C LYS A 139 19.04 -9.48 -1.18
N ARG A 140 19.33 -10.13 -2.31
CA ARG A 140 20.01 -9.48 -3.44
C ARG A 140 19.16 -8.32 -3.98
N LYS A 141 19.82 -7.29 -4.50
CA LYS A 141 19.15 -6.14 -5.14
C LYS A 141 18.21 -6.63 -6.24
N GLY A 142 16.97 -6.16 -6.22
CA GLY A 142 15.93 -6.48 -7.21
C GLY A 142 15.04 -7.66 -6.83
N TRP A 143 15.39 -8.43 -5.80
CA TRP A 143 14.61 -9.58 -5.35
C TRP A 143 13.19 -9.18 -4.95
N ALA A 144 13.01 -8.09 -4.21
CA ALA A 144 11.70 -7.65 -3.75
C ALA A 144 10.79 -7.21 -4.92
N ARG A 145 11.37 -6.63 -5.97
CA ARG A 145 10.65 -6.26 -7.20
C ARG A 145 10.19 -7.50 -7.96
N GLU A 146 11.08 -8.47 -8.13
CA GLU A 146 10.78 -9.76 -8.78
C GLU A 146 9.68 -10.52 -8.00
N ASN A 147 9.84 -10.62 -6.68
CA ASN A 147 8.85 -11.21 -5.78
C ASN A 147 7.50 -10.51 -5.85
N LEU A 148 7.47 -9.16 -5.89
CA LEU A 148 6.23 -8.40 -6.00
C LEU A 148 5.52 -8.69 -7.32
N GLY A 149 6.21 -8.63 -8.46
CA GLY A 149 5.61 -8.90 -9.77
C GLY A 149 4.95 -10.29 -9.81
N GLN A 150 5.71 -11.32 -9.42
CA GLN A 150 5.21 -12.69 -9.38
C GLN A 150 4.03 -12.85 -8.39
N ALA A 151 4.07 -12.18 -7.23
CA ALA A 151 2.98 -12.25 -6.27
C ALA A 151 1.70 -11.56 -6.79
N LEU A 152 1.83 -10.44 -7.51
CA LEU A 152 0.68 -9.73 -8.10
C LEU A 152 0.04 -10.53 -9.25
N ASP A 153 0.82 -11.31 -9.99
CA ASP A 153 0.31 -12.17 -11.08
C ASP A 153 -0.50 -13.38 -10.58
N LEU A 154 -0.37 -13.73 -9.30
CA LEU A 154 -1.14 -14.81 -8.66
C LEU A 154 -2.51 -14.37 -8.16
N TRP A 155 -2.84 -13.08 -8.21
CA TRP A 155 -4.16 -12.60 -7.80
C TRP A 155 -5.20 -12.92 -8.88
N ARG A 156 -6.13 -13.81 -8.57
CA ARG A 156 -7.22 -14.28 -9.44
C ARG A 156 -8.51 -14.36 -8.66
#